data_AF-A0A4T0FIH6-F1
#
_entry.id   AF-A0A4T0FIH6-F1
#
_cell.length_a   1.000
_cell.length_b   1.000
_cell.length_c   1.000
_cell.angle_alpha   90.00
_cell.angle_beta   90.00
_cell.angle_gamma   90.00
#
_symmetry.space_group_name_H-M   'P 1'
#
loop_
_entity.id
_entity.type
_entity.pdbx_description
1 polymer ?
#
loop_
_entity_poly.entity_id
_entity_poly.type
_entity_poly.pdbx_seq_one_letter_code
_entity_poly.pdbx_strand_id
1 'polypeptide(L)'
;MLADDSEEDEVLYCICRSNGEDNLPMILCEECEMWYHLHCLGFQPGDDELIDVFKCPACTERTGQKTSWRVKCSREECRHASRLPLSIYCSDACGIFLMSLKLRQINIHPDSVEQAGYKVSNYTNIPSLVFNGDGDKVSSVSLAANSKKQDCLATLTTLNTQITRYTNQIALLTKQESYHKLAVARAQSLSSHLLDVNQTNSPDKPKKPKGRGASIPKGYCGFDYRLLADDEDWEGLDVHQIENTPVETDALLCNLKESACSRHKEWRKMMEYKLQVHRSTLEAKQFKLQSRQQQLSLKVRHYDKVLEIIAVAAAAKDAGAAQASS
;
A
#
# COMPACT_ATOMS: atom_id res chain seq x y z
N MET A 1 -80.64 -44.77 -5.44
CA MET A 1 -79.68 -43.68 -5.20
C MET A 1 -78.39 -44.34 -4.75
N LEU A 2 -77.40 -44.36 -5.62
CA LEU A 2 -76.02 -44.80 -5.33
C LEU A 2 -75.08 -43.76 -5.95
N ALA A 3 -73.88 -43.65 -5.36
CA ALA A 3 -72.76 -42.73 -5.60
C ALA A 3 -72.75 -41.52 -4.64
N ASP A 4 -71.68 -41.17 -3.95
CA ASP A 4 -70.28 -41.61 -4.07
C ASP A 4 -69.56 -41.43 -2.72
N ASP A 5 -68.70 -42.39 -2.40
CA ASP A 5 -67.87 -42.46 -1.20
C ASP A 5 -66.46 -42.07 -1.66
N SER A 6 -66.08 -40.81 -1.45
CA SER A 6 -64.71 -40.33 -1.66
C SER A 6 -64.43 -39.11 -0.77
N GLU A 7 -64.46 -39.32 0.54
CA GLU A 7 -63.59 -38.56 1.44
C GLU A 7 -62.15 -38.97 1.10
N GLU A 8 -61.54 -38.34 0.09
CA GLU A 8 -60.10 -38.39 -0.11
C GLU A 8 -59.47 -37.75 1.14
N ASP A 9 -59.04 -38.58 2.08
CA ASP A 9 -58.22 -38.18 3.23
C ASP A 9 -57.11 -37.26 2.73
N GLU A 10 -57.23 -35.97 3.01
CA GLU A 10 -56.27 -34.95 2.61
C GLU A 10 -54.94 -35.26 3.30
N VAL A 11 -54.02 -35.94 2.60
CA VAL A 11 -52.77 -36.42 3.19
C VAL A 11 -51.91 -35.22 3.58
N LEU A 12 -51.86 -34.93 4.87
CA LEU A 12 -51.06 -33.84 5.42
C LEU A 12 -49.58 -34.23 5.46
N TYR A 13 -48.78 -33.62 4.59
CA TYR A 13 -47.33 -33.74 4.57
C TYR A 13 -46.65 -32.67 5.44
N CYS A 14 -45.36 -32.87 5.74
CA CYS A 14 -44.51 -31.94 6.48
C CYS A 14 -44.94 -31.64 7.94
N ILE A 15 -44.04 -31.04 8.72
CA ILE A 15 -44.31 -30.60 10.10
C ILE A 15 -45.31 -29.44 10.18
N CYS A 16 -45.48 -28.68 9.10
CA CYS A 16 -46.45 -27.57 9.05
C CYS A 16 -47.91 -28.06 8.97
N ARG A 17 -48.14 -29.36 8.72
CA ARG A 17 -49.48 -29.97 8.58
C ARG A 17 -50.38 -29.16 7.66
N SER A 18 -49.80 -28.62 6.60
CA SER A 18 -50.48 -27.82 5.59
C SER A 18 -50.18 -28.45 4.24
N ASN A 19 -51.24 -28.58 3.44
CA ASN A 19 -51.21 -28.77 1.99
C ASN A 19 -50.63 -27.56 1.23
N GLY A 20 -50.19 -26.52 1.95
CA GLY A 20 -49.93 -25.18 1.42
C GLY A 20 -48.74 -25.05 0.47
N GLU A 21 -49.02 -24.29 -0.59
CA GLU A 21 -48.19 -23.84 -1.71
C GLU A 21 -47.47 -24.95 -2.48
N ASP A 22 -48.17 -25.50 -3.48
CA ASP A 22 -47.80 -26.59 -4.40
C ASP A 22 -46.40 -26.51 -5.07
N ASN A 23 -45.64 -25.44 -4.85
CA ASN A 23 -44.36 -25.16 -5.52
C ASN A 23 -43.15 -25.00 -4.59
N LEU A 24 -43.27 -25.18 -3.26
CA LEU A 24 -42.10 -25.15 -2.39
C LEU A 24 -41.28 -26.45 -2.51
N PRO A 25 -39.94 -26.37 -2.58
CA PRO A 25 -39.11 -27.57 -2.69
C PRO A 25 -39.28 -28.47 -1.47
N MET A 26 -39.55 -29.75 -1.73
CA MET A 26 -39.75 -30.79 -0.73
C MET A 26 -38.64 -31.83 -0.79
N ILE A 27 -38.38 -32.48 0.34
CA ILE A 27 -37.42 -33.58 0.46
C ILE A 27 -38.06 -34.75 1.23
N LEU A 28 -37.77 -35.97 0.77
CA LEU A 28 -38.27 -37.21 1.35
C LEU A 28 -37.33 -37.69 2.45
N CYS A 29 -37.87 -38.06 3.61
CA CYS A 29 -37.08 -38.71 4.65
C CYS A 29 -36.86 -40.20 4.35
N GLU A 30 -35.60 -40.61 4.33
CA GLU A 30 -35.12 -41.99 4.08
C GLU A 30 -35.46 -42.99 5.19
N GLU A 31 -36.35 -42.64 6.12
CA GLU A 31 -36.66 -43.46 7.29
C GLU A 31 -38.17 -43.62 7.50
N CYS A 32 -38.90 -42.51 7.50
CA CYS A 32 -40.35 -42.53 7.66
C CYS A 32 -41.10 -42.29 6.34
N GLU A 33 -40.38 -42.12 5.22
CA GLU A 33 -40.94 -41.91 3.88
C GLU A 33 -41.95 -40.74 3.81
N MET A 34 -41.82 -39.76 4.71
CA MET A 34 -42.64 -38.54 4.71
C MET A 34 -41.92 -37.40 4.00
N TRP A 35 -42.69 -36.58 3.28
CA TRP A 35 -42.21 -35.37 2.61
C TRP A 35 -42.18 -34.16 3.55
N TYR A 36 -41.14 -33.34 3.42
CA TYR A 36 -40.94 -32.14 4.21
C TYR A 36 -40.51 -30.97 3.31
N HIS A 37 -41.10 -29.79 3.50
CA HIS A 37 -40.60 -28.58 2.87
C HIS A 37 -39.21 -28.25 3.41
N LEU A 38 -38.27 -27.94 2.53
CA LEU A 38 -36.93 -27.53 2.94
C LEU A 38 -36.97 -26.30 3.87
N HIS A 39 -37.84 -25.34 3.56
CA HIS A 39 -38.03 -24.15 4.38
C HIS A 39 -38.53 -24.46 5.79
N CYS A 40 -39.49 -25.39 5.95
CA CYS A 40 -39.98 -25.81 7.26
C CYS A 40 -38.89 -26.46 8.13
N LEU A 41 -37.85 -27.00 7.50
CA LEU A 41 -36.69 -27.58 8.19
C LEU A 41 -35.57 -26.55 8.45
N GLY A 42 -35.76 -25.29 8.04
CA GLY A 42 -34.77 -24.22 8.17
C GLY A 42 -33.65 -24.26 7.12
N PHE A 43 -33.78 -25.09 6.07
CA PHE A 43 -32.81 -25.10 4.97
C PHE A 43 -32.93 -23.83 4.11
N GLN A 44 -31.79 -23.37 3.61
CA GLN A 44 -31.71 -22.21 2.73
C GLN A 44 -31.84 -22.64 1.25
N PRO A 45 -32.24 -21.75 0.34
CA PRO A 45 -32.21 -22.03 -1.10
C PRO A 45 -30.83 -22.53 -1.56
N GLY A 46 -30.77 -23.66 -2.25
CA GLY A 46 -29.54 -24.29 -2.74
C GLY A 46 -28.91 -25.32 -1.79
N ASP A 47 -29.42 -25.48 -0.56
CA ASP A 47 -28.96 -26.55 0.33
C ASP A 47 -29.46 -27.94 -0.15
N ASP A 48 -30.53 -27.99 -0.94
CA ASP A 48 -31.07 -29.19 -1.61
C ASP A 48 -30.00 -29.95 -2.39
N GLU A 49 -29.12 -29.25 -3.11
CA GLU A 49 -28.06 -29.85 -3.91
C GLU A 49 -26.95 -30.50 -3.05
N LEU A 50 -26.81 -30.01 -1.80
CA LEU A 50 -25.80 -30.49 -0.87
C LEU A 50 -26.31 -31.64 0.01
N ILE A 51 -27.62 -31.81 0.15
CA ILE A 51 -28.17 -32.92 0.92
C ILE A 51 -27.94 -34.21 0.13
N ASP A 52 -27.26 -35.17 0.76
CA ASP A 52 -26.99 -36.47 0.16
C ASP A 52 -28.05 -37.50 0.58
N VAL A 53 -28.27 -37.64 1.89
CA VAL A 53 -29.31 -38.50 2.48
C VAL A 53 -30.02 -37.68 3.55
N PHE A 54 -31.35 -37.53 3.45
CA PHE A 54 -32.13 -36.76 4.42
C PHE A 54 -32.78 -37.62 5.51
N LYS A 55 -32.57 -37.23 6.76
CA LYS A 55 -33.26 -37.79 7.93
C LYS A 55 -33.96 -36.64 8.68
N CYS A 56 -35.27 -36.74 8.87
CA CYS A 56 -36.05 -35.70 9.55
C CYS A 56 -35.69 -35.62 11.05
N PRO A 57 -36.02 -34.51 11.75
CA PRO A 57 -35.68 -34.34 13.17
C PRO A 57 -36.18 -35.48 14.06
N ALA A 58 -37.43 -35.91 13.87
CA ALA A 58 -38.03 -37.00 14.64
C ALA A 58 -37.32 -38.35 14.40
N CYS A 59 -36.95 -38.64 13.15
CA CYS A 59 -36.19 -39.86 12.84
C CYS A 59 -34.75 -39.77 13.36
N THR A 60 -34.12 -38.60 13.30
CA THR A 60 -32.78 -38.38 13.84
C THR A 60 -32.73 -38.63 15.34
N GLU A 61 -33.75 -38.17 16.08
CA GLU A 61 -33.87 -38.43 17.51
C GLU A 61 -34.13 -39.91 17.81
N ARG A 62 -34.99 -40.57 17.02
CA ARG A 62 -35.37 -41.98 17.21
C ARG A 62 -34.26 -42.98 16.86
N THR A 63 -33.57 -42.78 15.74
CA THR A 63 -32.60 -43.76 15.20
C THR A 63 -31.15 -43.38 15.45
N GLY A 64 -30.88 -42.12 15.82
CA GLY A 64 -29.53 -41.56 15.92
C GLY A 64 -28.86 -41.30 14.56
N GLN A 65 -29.51 -41.64 13.44
CA GLN A 65 -28.98 -41.39 12.10
C GLN A 65 -29.23 -39.93 11.69
N LYS A 66 -28.21 -39.25 11.18
CA LYS A 66 -28.27 -37.84 10.78
C LYS A 66 -28.27 -37.71 9.27
N THR A 67 -28.80 -36.59 8.78
CA THR A 67 -28.66 -36.15 7.38
C THR A 67 -27.19 -36.12 6.97
N SER A 68 -26.84 -36.78 5.86
CA SER A 68 -25.51 -36.71 5.25
C SER A 68 -25.46 -35.62 4.19
N TRP A 69 -24.25 -35.12 3.93
CA TRP A 69 -24.01 -33.96 3.08
C TRP A 69 -22.91 -34.24 2.06
N ARG A 70 -23.12 -33.78 0.83
CA ARG A 70 -22.10 -33.72 -0.21
C ARG A 70 -21.08 -32.64 0.14
N VAL A 71 -19.83 -32.87 -0.28
CA VAL A 71 -18.78 -31.86 -0.16
C VAL A 71 -19.08 -30.71 -1.11
N LYS A 72 -19.18 -29.49 -0.58
CA LYS A 72 -19.38 -28.29 -1.40
C LYS A 72 -18.18 -28.00 -2.30
N CYS A 73 -18.43 -27.26 -3.37
CA CYS A 73 -17.39 -26.72 -4.23
C CYS A 73 -16.34 -25.92 -3.40
N SER A 74 -15.06 -26.10 -3.73
CA SER A 74 -13.93 -25.46 -3.04
C SER A 74 -13.86 -23.93 -3.20
N ARG A 75 -14.63 -23.34 -4.13
CA ARG A 75 -14.76 -21.88 -4.26
C ARG A 75 -15.54 -21.33 -3.05
N GLU A 76 -14.94 -20.41 -2.30
CA GLU A 76 -15.51 -19.81 -1.05
C GLU A 76 -16.99 -19.44 -1.18
N GLU A 77 -17.35 -18.73 -2.25
CA GLU A 77 -18.70 -18.22 -2.50
C GLU A 77 -19.62 -19.22 -3.23
N CYS A 78 -19.15 -20.43 -3.54
CA CYS A 78 -19.93 -21.44 -4.23
C CYS A 78 -20.63 -22.38 -3.24
N ARG A 79 -21.91 -22.67 -3.48
CA ARG A 79 -22.73 -23.58 -2.65
C ARG A 79 -23.14 -24.86 -3.38
N HIS A 80 -22.77 -25.01 -4.65
CA HIS A 80 -23.02 -26.22 -5.42
C HIS A 80 -22.17 -27.39 -4.91
N ALA A 81 -22.63 -28.61 -5.13
CA ALA A 81 -21.90 -29.83 -4.78
C ALA A 81 -20.66 -30.00 -5.66
N SER A 82 -19.56 -30.47 -5.08
CA SER A 82 -18.36 -30.83 -5.82
C SER A 82 -18.56 -32.13 -6.62
N ARG A 83 -17.83 -32.29 -7.72
CA ARG A 83 -17.85 -33.51 -8.55
C ARG A 83 -16.84 -34.55 -8.06
N LEU A 84 -16.77 -34.80 -6.76
CA LEU A 84 -15.83 -35.78 -6.21
C LEU A 84 -16.14 -37.20 -6.72
N PRO A 85 -15.11 -38.07 -6.88
CA PRO A 85 -13.69 -37.81 -6.66
C PRO A 85 -12.99 -37.08 -7.83
N LEU A 86 -13.70 -36.86 -8.95
CA LEU A 86 -13.13 -36.29 -10.17
C LEU A 86 -12.67 -34.83 -10.01
N SER A 87 -13.41 -34.02 -9.24
CA SER A 87 -13.06 -32.63 -9.00
C SER A 87 -13.59 -32.12 -7.67
N ILE A 88 -12.79 -31.28 -6.99
CA ILE A 88 -13.22 -30.50 -5.82
C ILE A 88 -14.10 -29.29 -6.20
N TYR A 89 -14.40 -29.11 -7.49
CA TYR A 89 -15.24 -28.03 -8.01
C TYR A 89 -16.52 -28.60 -8.65
N CYS A 90 -17.61 -27.84 -8.55
CA CYS A 90 -18.90 -28.19 -9.17
C CYS A 90 -18.86 -28.11 -10.72
N SER A 91 -17.99 -27.29 -11.29
CA SER A 91 -17.85 -27.10 -12.74
C SER A 91 -16.43 -26.69 -13.13
N ASP A 92 -16.09 -26.87 -14.41
CA ASP A 92 -14.79 -26.44 -14.95
C ASP A 92 -14.64 -24.92 -14.85
N ALA A 93 -15.73 -24.17 -15.08
CA ALA A 93 -15.78 -22.73 -14.90
C ALA A 93 -15.40 -22.29 -13.47
N CYS A 94 -15.88 -23.00 -12.43
CA CYS A 94 -15.48 -22.70 -11.05
C CYS A 94 -13.99 -22.96 -10.80
N GLY A 95 -13.44 -24.04 -11.35
CA GLY A 95 -12.01 -24.35 -11.25
C GLY A 95 -11.13 -23.33 -11.97
N ILE A 96 -11.49 -22.98 -13.21
CA ILE A 96 -10.78 -21.99 -14.03
C ILE A 96 -10.82 -20.61 -13.36
N PHE A 97 -11.97 -20.19 -12.83
CA PHE A 97 -12.12 -18.93 -12.12
C PHE A 97 -11.16 -18.82 -10.92
N LEU A 98 -11.17 -19.82 -10.03
CA LEU A 98 -10.30 -19.79 -8.85
C LEU A 98 -8.82 -19.83 -9.23
N MET A 99 -8.45 -20.63 -10.23
CA MET A 99 -7.07 -20.68 -10.74
C MET A 99 -6.65 -19.32 -11.31
N SER A 100 -7.52 -18.66 -12.07
CA SER A 100 -7.27 -17.34 -12.66
C SER A 100 -7.02 -16.27 -11.58
N LEU A 101 -7.79 -16.33 -10.48
CA LEU A 101 -7.57 -15.47 -9.31
C LEU A 101 -6.25 -15.75 -8.60
N LYS A 102 -5.90 -17.02 -8.38
CA LYS A 102 -4.63 -17.42 -7.76
C LYS A 102 -3.42 -16.95 -8.57
N LEU A 103 -3.47 -17.11 -9.90
CA LEU A 103 -2.41 -16.62 -10.80
C LEU A 103 -2.30 -15.10 -10.76
N ARG A 104 -3.45 -14.41 -10.77
CA ARG A 104 -3.48 -12.95 -10.62
C ARG A 104 -2.82 -12.56 -9.31
N GLN A 105 -3.19 -13.12 -8.16
CA GLN A 105 -2.65 -12.78 -6.83
C GLN A 105 -1.11 -12.81 -6.74
N ILE A 106 -0.46 -13.71 -7.48
CA ILE A 106 1.01 -13.82 -7.56
C ILE A 106 1.63 -12.96 -8.68
N ASN A 107 0.86 -12.01 -9.20
CA ASN A 107 1.17 -11.09 -10.29
C ASN A 107 1.55 -11.78 -11.61
N ILE A 108 0.89 -12.90 -11.94
CA ILE A 108 1.01 -13.55 -13.25
C ILE A 108 -0.29 -13.32 -14.01
N HIS A 109 -0.20 -12.69 -15.18
CA HIS A 109 -1.36 -12.54 -16.04
C HIS A 109 -1.76 -13.93 -16.59
N PRO A 110 -3.06 -14.28 -16.64
CA PRO A 110 -3.50 -15.56 -17.19
C PRO A 110 -3.02 -15.79 -18.64
N ASP A 111 -2.95 -14.72 -19.43
CA ASP A 111 -2.51 -14.77 -20.84
C ASP A 111 -0.98 -14.91 -20.99
N SER A 112 -0.21 -14.84 -19.91
CA SER A 112 1.23 -15.12 -19.90
C SER A 112 1.47 -16.63 -19.79
N VAL A 113 1.04 -17.37 -20.81
CA VAL A 113 0.97 -18.84 -20.83
C VAL A 113 2.30 -19.52 -20.45
N GLU A 114 3.45 -18.99 -20.90
CA GLU A 114 4.77 -19.53 -20.55
C GLU A 114 5.11 -19.37 -19.06
N GLN A 115 4.79 -18.20 -18.46
CA GLN A 115 5.03 -17.94 -17.04
C GLN A 115 4.04 -18.68 -16.15
N ALA A 116 2.80 -18.84 -16.60
CA ALA A 116 1.77 -19.59 -15.92
C ALA A 116 2.06 -21.11 -15.97
N GLY A 117 2.51 -21.63 -17.12
CA GLY A 117 2.69 -23.06 -17.37
C GLY A 117 3.56 -23.77 -16.34
N TYR A 118 4.73 -23.21 -16.00
CA TYR A 118 5.63 -23.78 -14.97
C TYR A 118 5.00 -23.79 -13.57
N LYS A 119 4.20 -22.77 -13.23
CA LYS A 119 3.54 -22.70 -11.92
C LYS A 119 2.31 -23.61 -11.88
N VAL A 120 1.53 -23.68 -12.96
CA VAL A 120 0.31 -24.50 -13.05
C VAL A 120 0.64 -25.98 -13.15
N SER A 121 1.72 -26.38 -13.84
CA SER A 121 2.17 -27.78 -13.90
C SER A 121 2.60 -28.32 -12.54
N ASN A 122 3.08 -27.45 -11.64
CA ASN A 122 3.25 -27.71 -10.23
C ASN A 122 2.12 -27.08 -9.42
N TYR A 123 0.87 -27.44 -9.73
CA TYR A 123 -0.33 -26.94 -9.03
C TYR A 123 -0.24 -27.06 -7.49
N THR A 124 0.47 -28.06 -6.97
CA THR A 124 0.76 -28.21 -5.53
C THR A 124 1.61 -27.08 -4.95
N ASN A 125 2.41 -26.40 -5.79
CA ASN A 125 3.21 -25.21 -5.46
C ASN A 125 2.50 -23.89 -5.76
N ILE A 126 1.35 -23.90 -6.46
CA ILE A 126 0.44 -22.76 -6.45
C ILE A 126 -0.25 -22.81 -5.10
N PRO A 127 0.04 -21.88 -4.17
CA PRO A 127 -0.40 -22.01 -2.80
C PRO A 127 -1.92 -22.22 -2.78
N SER A 128 -2.33 -23.37 -2.26
CA SER A 128 -3.75 -23.60 -1.94
C SER A 128 -4.19 -22.75 -0.75
N LEU A 129 -3.21 -22.18 -0.04
CA LEU A 129 -3.31 -21.48 1.23
C LEU A 129 -2.17 -20.46 1.20
N VAL A 130 -2.45 -19.19 0.95
CA VAL A 130 -1.42 -18.16 1.11
C VAL A 130 -1.36 -17.86 2.60
N PHE A 131 -0.16 -17.90 3.14
CA PHE A 131 0.08 -17.66 4.56
C PHE A 131 -0.21 -16.19 4.92
N ASN A 132 -0.82 -15.95 6.10
CA ASN A 132 -0.95 -14.61 6.67
C ASN A 132 0.46 -14.02 6.94
N GLY A 133 0.52 -12.74 7.34
CA GLY A 133 1.76 -12.05 7.69
C GLY A 133 2.63 -12.79 8.73
N ASP A 134 2.00 -13.66 9.53
CA ASP A 134 2.61 -14.46 10.60
C ASP A 134 3.02 -15.89 10.16
N GLY A 135 2.73 -16.31 8.93
CA GLY A 135 3.15 -17.62 8.41
C GLY A 135 2.17 -18.77 8.65
N ASP A 136 0.94 -18.51 9.10
CA ASP A 136 -0.15 -19.48 9.24
C ASP A 136 -0.94 -19.67 7.95
N LYS A 137 -1.38 -20.91 7.71
CA LYS A 137 -2.18 -21.27 6.52
C LYS A 137 -3.57 -20.63 6.61
N VAL A 138 -3.93 -19.83 5.60
CA VAL A 138 -5.27 -19.24 5.49
C VAL A 138 -6.07 -19.98 4.43
N SER A 139 -7.30 -20.42 4.76
CA SER A 139 -8.17 -21.24 3.90
C SER A 139 -8.79 -20.52 2.70
N SER A 140 -8.48 -19.22 2.53
CA SER A 140 -9.22 -18.31 1.67
C SER A 140 -8.30 -17.38 0.87
N VAL A 141 -8.60 -17.23 -0.44
CA VAL A 141 -7.91 -16.32 -1.36
C VAL A 141 -8.22 -14.86 -0.99
N SER A 142 -9.44 -14.58 -0.54
CA SER A 142 -9.85 -13.23 -0.13
C SER A 142 -9.11 -12.78 1.14
N LEU A 143 -9.04 -13.64 2.17
CA LEU A 143 -8.28 -13.36 3.41
C LEU A 143 -6.80 -13.17 3.13
N ALA A 144 -6.23 -14.00 2.25
CA ALA A 144 -4.85 -13.88 1.85
C ALA A 144 -4.52 -12.57 1.11
N ALA A 145 -5.35 -12.19 0.14
CA ALA A 145 -5.19 -10.92 -0.59
C ALA A 145 -5.30 -9.73 0.37
N ASN A 146 -6.23 -9.78 1.33
CA ASN A 146 -6.35 -8.77 2.38
C ASN A 146 -5.11 -8.70 3.26
N SER A 147 -4.59 -9.84 3.74
CA SER A 147 -3.37 -9.87 4.56
C SER A 147 -2.18 -9.24 3.82
N LYS A 148 -1.93 -9.65 2.57
CA LYS A 148 -0.82 -9.07 1.77
C LYS A 148 -1.01 -7.60 1.46
N LYS A 149 -2.26 -7.15 1.26
CA LYS A 149 -2.59 -5.73 1.12
C LYS A 149 -2.24 -4.97 2.40
N GLN A 150 -2.62 -5.48 3.58
CA GLN A 150 -2.28 -4.87 4.86
C GLN A 150 -0.77 -4.79 5.09
N ASP A 151 -0.02 -5.85 4.79
CA ASP A 151 1.45 -5.84 4.86
C ASP A 151 2.06 -4.72 3.98
N CYS A 152 1.55 -4.57 2.76
CA CYS A 152 1.97 -3.51 1.84
C CYS A 152 1.63 -2.12 2.38
N LEU A 153 0.44 -1.93 2.94
CA LEU A 153 -0.01 -0.67 3.53
C LEU A 153 0.83 -0.28 4.74
N ALA A 154 1.12 -1.23 5.65
CA ALA A 154 1.98 -0.99 6.80
C ALA A 154 3.40 -0.56 6.37
N THR A 155 3.94 -1.21 5.34
CA THR A 155 5.23 -0.84 4.75
C THR A 155 5.19 0.55 4.11
N LEU A 156 4.12 0.88 3.39
CA LEU A 156 3.93 2.20 2.78
C LEU A 156 3.90 3.31 3.83
N THR A 157 3.20 3.11 4.95
CA THR A 157 3.18 4.08 6.06
C THR A 157 4.59 4.36 6.57
N THR A 158 5.39 3.30 6.76
CA THR A 158 6.79 3.44 7.21
C THR A 158 7.65 4.20 6.19
N LEU A 159 7.50 3.88 4.90
CA LEU A 159 8.21 4.58 3.83
C LEU A 159 7.81 6.04 3.72
N ASN A 160 6.53 6.37 3.86
CA ASN A 160 6.04 7.74 3.83
C ASN A 160 6.67 8.57 4.94
N THR A 161 6.72 8.06 6.17
CA THR A 161 7.38 8.74 7.29
C THR A 161 8.87 9.00 7.01
N GLN A 162 9.57 8.02 6.43
CA GLN A 162 10.98 8.20 6.04
C GLN A 162 11.15 9.23 4.92
N ILE A 163 10.30 9.20 3.89
CA ILE A 163 10.31 10.15 2.79
C ILE A 163 10.06 11.57 3.33
N THR A 164 9.08 11.78 4.21
CA THR A 164 8.82 13.08 4.84
C THR A 164 10.03 13.57 5.63
N ARG A 165 10.68 12.70 6.42
CA ARG A 165 11.91 13.06 7.13
C ARG A 165 13.01 13.55 6.18
N TYR A 166 13.30 12.81 5.11
CA TYR A 166 14.30 13.23 4.14
C TYR A 166 13.90 14.50 3.39
N THR A 167 12.61 14.68 3.10
CA THR A 167 12.08 15.90 2.46
C THR A 167 12.40 17.13 3.31
N ASN A 168 12.14 17.07 4.62
CA ASN A 168 12.42 18.18 5.53
C ASN A 168 13.93 18.46 5.63
N GLN A 169 14.75 17.42 5.71
CA GLN A 169 16.22 17.57 5.74
C GLN A 169 16.77 18.19 4.44
N ILE A 170 16.24 17.79 3.28
CA ILE A 170 16.62 18.38 1.98
C ILE A 170 16.18 19.85 1.90
N ALA A 171 15.00 20.18 2.42
CA ALA A 171 14.52 21.56 2.48
C ALA A 171 15.43 22.44 3.34
N LEU A 172 15.84 21.95 4.52
CA LEU A 172 16.80 22.62 5.40
C LEU A 172 18.14 22.87 4.70
N LEU A 173 18.72 21.83 4.06
CA LEU A 173 19.97 21.97 3.31
C LEU A 173 19.84 22.95 2.15
N THR A 174 18.68 23.01 1.50
CA THR A 174 18.40 23.98 0.43
C THR A 174 18.36 25.41 0.97
N LYS A 175 17.79 25.64 2.16
CA LYS A 175 17.85 26.92 2.88
C LYS A 175 19.29 27.29 3.25
N GLN A 176 20.09 26.33 3.72
CA GLN A 176 21.50 26.55 4.01
C GLN A 176 22.32 26.90 2.76
N GLU A 177 22.05 26.26 1.62
CA GLU A 177 22.69 26.58 0.34
C GLU A 177 22.34 27.98 -0.17
N SER A 178 21.07 28.40 -0.06
CA SER A 178 20.67 29.75 -0.46
C SER A 178 21.33 30.80 0.43
N TYR A 179 21.38 30.56 1.75
CA TYR A 179 22.08 31.43 2.67
C TYR A 179 23.59 31.43 2.45
N HIS A 180 24.20 30.30 2.13
CA HIS A 180 25.62 30.24 1.78
C HIS A 180 25.95 31.17 0.61
N LYS A 181 25.11 31.19 -0.44
CA LYS A 181 25.26 32.12 -1.57
C LYS A 181 25.15 33.58 -1.13
N LEU A 182 24.19 33.89 -0.26
CA LEU A 182 24.06 35.22 0.34
C LEU A 182 25.30 35.60 1.15
N ALA A 183 25.82 34.71 2.00
CA ALA A 183 27.02 34.95 2.80
C ALA A 183 28.25 35.21 1.91
N VAL A 184 28.38 34.49 0.79
CA VAL A 184 29.44 34.75 -0.20
C VAL A 184 29.29 36.14 -0.84
N ALA A 185 28.06 36.54 -1.20
CA ALA A 185 27.80 37.88 -1.74
C ALA A 185 28.10 38.98 -0.70
N ARG A 186 27.66 38.80 0.56
CA ARG A 186 27.96 39.72 1.67
C ARG A 186 29.47 39.85 1.92
N ALA A 187 30.20 38.75 1.84
CA ALA A 187 31.67 38.75 1.97
C ALA A 187 32.36 39.56 0.85
N GLN A 188 31.84 39.48 -0.38
CA GLN A 188 32.33 40.28 -1.50
C GLN A 188 32.06 41.77 -1.27
N SER A 189 30.84 42.14 -0.87
CA SER A 189 30.48 43.52 -0.54
C SER A 189 31.33 44.11 0.58
N LEU A 190 31.56 43.33 1.66
CA LEU A 190 32.44 43.73 2.76
C LEU A 190 33.87 43.99 2.26
N SER A 191 34.38 43.10 1.41
CA SER A 191 35.73 43.26 0.85
C SER A 191 35.85 44.53 0.01
N SER A 192 34.85 44.86 -0.81
CA SER A 192 34.83 46.10 -1.58
C SER A 192 34.82 47.33 -0.67
N HIS A 193 33.89 47.38 0.30
CA HIS A 193 33.78 48.50 1.24
C HIS A 193 35.08 48.74 2.03
N LEU A 194 35.69 47.69 2.59
CA LEU A 194 36.91 47.84 3.38
C LEU A 194 38.14 48.22 2.52
N LEU A 195 38.19 47.80 1.25
CA LEU A 195 39.23 48.26 0.33
C LEU A 195 39.08 49.76 0.02
N ASP A 196 37.86 50.26 -0.11
CA ASP A 196 37.58 51.69 -0.38
C ASP A 196 37.86 52.57 0.84
N VAL A 197 37.44 52.15 2.03
CA VAL A 197 37.74 52.85 3.30
C VAL A 197 39.25 52.95 3.57
N ASN A 198 40.02 51.91 3.24
CA ASN A 198 41.48 51.97 3.41
C ASN A 198 42.20 52.84 2.38
N GLN A 199 41.62 53.01 1.18
CA GLN A 199 42.14 53.90 0.15
C GLN A 199 41.88 55.36 0.51
N THR A 200 40.68 55.69 0.99
CA THR A 200 40.28 57.05 1.38
C THR A 200 41.00 57.56 2.64
N ASN A 201 41.35 56.66 3.57
CA ASN A 201 42.09 56.99 4.79
C ASN A 201 43.63 57.02 4.64
N SER A 202 44.18 56.77 3.45
CA SER A 202 45.62 56.97 3.19
C SER A 202 45.88 58.40 2.70
N PRO A 203 46.51 59.28 3.50
CA PRO A 203 46.96 60.58 2.99
C PRO A 203 48.05 60.37 1.93
N ASP A 204 48.00 61.18 0.87
CA ASP A 204 48.85 61.16 -0.32
C ASP A 204 50.24 60.53 -0.11
N LYS A 205 50.39 59.25 -0.49
CA LYS A 205 51.72 58.65 -0.65
C LYS A 205 52.22 58.92 -2.07
N PRO A 206 53.45 59.45 -2.24
CA PRO A 206 54.01 59.73 -3.55
C PRO A 206 54.11 58.44 -4.39
N LYS A 207 53.77 58.56 -5.68
CA LYS A 207 53.79 57.46 -6.67
C LYS A 207 55.17 56.78 -6.69
N LYS A 208 55.26 55.54 -6.17
CA LYS A 208 56.44 54.69 -6.35
C LYS A 208 56.58 54.24 -7.82
N PRO A 209 57.82 54.09 -8.34
CA PRO A 209 58.06 53.74 -9.73
C PRO A 209 57.60 52.31 -10.05
N LYS A 210 57.07 52.13 -11.27
CA LYS A 210 56.56 50.88 -11.81
C LYS A 210 57.72 49.89 -12.02
N GLY A 211 57.86 48.92 -11.12
CA GLY A 211 58.81 47.83 -11.26
C GLY A 211 58.45 46.64 -10.38
N ARG A 212 58.16 45.50 -11.03
CA ARG A 212 57.74 44.18 -10.51
C ARG A 212 56.27 44.08 -10.09
N GLY A 213 55.60 43.08 -10.64
CA GLY A 213 54.15 42.89 -10.62
C GLY A 213 53.53 43.11 -9.24
N ALA A 214 52.67 44.12 -9.15
CA ALA A 214 51.86 44.35 -7.97
C ALA A 214 50.95 43.14 -7.77
N SER A 215 51.13 42.41 -6.67
CA SER A 215 50.17 41.39 -6.26
C SER A 215 48.83 42.09 -6.05
N ILE A 216 47.80 41.67 -6.78
CA ILE A 216 46.41 42.12 -6.55
C ILE A 216 46.13 42.00 -5.05
N PRO A 217 45.69 43.06 -4.36
CA PRO A 217 45.38 42.99 -2.94
C PRO A 217 44.38 41.85 -2.71
N LYS A 218 44.79 40.83 -1.95
CA LYS A 218 43.86 39.80 -1.50
C LYS A 218 42.78 40.48 -0.65
N GLY A 219 41.53 40.11 -0.88
CA GLY A 219 40.38 40.75 -0.25
C GLY A 219 40.27 40.47 1.24
N TYR A 220 39.06 40.67 1.76
CA TYR A 220 38.70 40.32 3.13
C TYR A 220 38.03 38.96 3.21
N CYS A 221 38.14 38.31 4.37
CA CYS A 221 37.61 36.97 4.62
C CYS A 221 36.08 36.89 4.43
N GLY A 222 35.35 37.74 5.18
CA GLY A 222 33.90 37.85 5.13
C GLY A 222 33.14 36.59 5.55
N PHE A 223 33.78 35.65 6.26
CA PHE A 223 33.08 34.51 6.83
C PHE A 223 31.95 34.99 7.75
N ASP A 224 30.74 34.50 7.53
CA ASP A 224 29.57 34.80 8.35
C ASP A 224 29.38 33.71 9.39
N TYR A 225 29.47 34.07 10.69
CA TYR A 225 29.36 33.11 11.79
C TYR A 225 27.99 32.42 11.87
N ARG A 226 26.94 32.98 11.25
CA ARG A 226 25.61 32.37 11.19
C ARG A 226 25.62 31.07 10.37
N LEU A 227 26.64 30.84 9.53
CA LEU A 227 26.85 29.55 8.84
C LEU A 227 27.14 28.38 9.80
N LEU A 228 27.41 28.66 11.08
CA LEU A 228 27.64 27.66 12.12
C LEU A 228 26.40 27.38 12.98
N ALA A 229 25.26 28.00 12.67
CA ALA A 229 23.99 27.74 13.34
C ALA A 229 23.63 26.25 13.24
N ASP A 230 23.01 25.72 14.30
CA ASP A 230 22.49 24.36 14.32
C ASP A 230 21.16 24.26 13.58
N ASP A 231 20.67 23.03 13.39
CA ASP A 231 19.47 22.76 12.60
C ASP A 231 18.21 23.48 13.17
N GLU A 232 18.12 23.68 14.49
CA GLU A 232 16.99 24.37 15.14
C GLU A 232 17.06 25.89 14.90
N ASP A 233 18.24 26.48 15.08
CA ASP A 233 18.51 27.90 14.81
C ASP A 233 18.24 28.26 13.34
N TRP A 234 18.51 27.33 12.42
CA TRP A 234 18.24 27.52 11.00
C TRP A 234 16.75 27.65 10.67
N GLU A 235 15.85 27.06 11.44
CA GLU A 235 14.41 27.18 11.20
C GLU A 235 13.95 28.62 11.43
N GLY A 236 14.40 29.25 12.52
CA GLY A 236 14.07 30.61 12.92
C GLY A 236 14.84 31.72 12.19
N LEU A 237 15.87 31.38 11.41
CA LEU A 237 16.72 32.36 10.74
C LEU A 237 15.94 33.13 9.64
N ASP A 238 15.80 34.45 9.82
CA ASP A 238 15.24 35.36 8.81
C ASP A 238 16.33 35.80 7.82
N VAL A 239 16.38 35.10 6.68
CA VAL A 239 17.33 35.37 5.61
C VAL A 239 17.14 36.76 5.00
N HIS A 240 15.89 37.25 4.92
CA HIS A 240 15.59 38.56 4.33
C HIS A 240 16.04 39.70 5.25
N GLN A 241 15.88 39.56 6.57
CA GLN A 241 16.42 40.53 7.51
C GLN A 241 17.94 40.62 7.42
N ILE A 242 18.62 39.47 7.30
CA ILE A 242 20.09 39.42 7.19
C ILE A 242 20.55 40.04 5.87
N GLU A 243 19.87 39.77 4.76
CA GLU A 243 20.18 40.35 3.44
C GLU A 243 20.21 41.89 3.49
N ASN A 244 19.25 42.49 4.18
CA ASN A 244 19.13 43.93 4.34
C ASN A 244 20.06 44.56 5.40
N THR A 245 20.77 43.74 6.19
CA THR A 245 21.67 44.24 7.23
C THR A 245 22.96 44.78 6.61
N PRO A 246 23.37 46.05 6.85
CA PRO A 246 24.59 46.61 6.30
C PRO A 246 25.84 45.79 6.68
N VAL A 247 26.73 45.55 5.72
CA VAL A 247 27.90 44.67 5.94
C VAL A 247 28.96 45.32 6.81
N GLU A 248 29.02 46.66 6.84
CA GLU A 248 29.98 47.44 7.59
C GLU A 248 29.71 47.47 9.10
N THR A 249 28.47 47.28 9.53
CA THR A 249 28.06 47.26 10.95
C THR A 249 27.78 45.85 11.46
N ASP A 250 27.81 44.84 10.59
CA ASP A 250 27.50 43.46 10.94
C ASP A 250 28.69 42.78 11.66
N ALA A 251 28.61 42.72 12.98
CA ALA A 251 29.63 42.11 13.84
C ALA A 251 29.81 40.60 13.63
N LEU A 252 28.89 39.93 12.91
CA LEU A 252 28.97 38.50 12.61
C LEU A 252 29.78 38.19 11.34
N LEU A 253 30.34 39.21 10.68
CA LEU A 253 31.24 39.04 9.55
C LEU A 253 32.72 39.13 9.95
N CYS A 254 33.52 38.17 9.49
CA CYS A 254 34.96 38.20 9.67
C CYS A 254 35.61 39.30 8.80
N ASN A 255 36.11 40.36 9.45
CA ASN A 255 36.77 41.50 8.81
C ASN A 255 38.31 41.36 8.69
N LEU A 256 38.86 40.16 8.88
CA LEU A 256 40.28 39.92 8.69
C LEU A 256 40.63 39.89 7.19
N LYS A 257 41.83 40.39 6.85
CA LYS A 257 42.40 40.19 5.51
C LYS A 257 42.48 38.70 5.20
N GLU A 258 42.15 38.31 3.98
CA GLU A 258 42.14 36.90 3.57
C GLU A 258 43.51 36.22 3.76
N SER A 259 44.61 36.96 3.59
CA SER A 259 45.97 36.47 3.87
C SER A 259 46.28 36.24 5.35
N ALA A 260 45.55 36.90 6.26
CA ALA A 260 45.77 36.84 7.71
C ALA A 260 44.74 35.96 8.44
N CYS A 261 43.67 35.54 7.75
CA CYS A 261 42.60 34.74 8.34
C CYS A 261 42.85 33.23 8.16
N SER A 262 43.51 32.60 9.14
CA SER A 262 43.77 31.16 9.13
C SER A 262 42.54 30.30 9.49
N ARG A 263 41.60 30.85 10.28
CA ARG A 263 40.44 30.10 10.81
C ARG A 263 39.38 29.75 9.77
N HIS A 264 39.21 30.58 8.73
CA HIS A 264 38.18 30.40 7.71
C HIS A 264 38.82 30.26 6.32
N LYS A 265 39.85 29.42 6.21
CA LYS A 265 40.53 29.20 4.94
C LYS A 265 39.58 28.48 3.97
N GLU A 266 39.40 29.04 2.77
CA GLU A 266 38.60 28.44 1.68
C GLU A 266 37.15 28.06 2.05
N TRP A 267 36.59 28.73 3.07
CA TRP A 267 35.27 28.41 3.62
C TRP A 267 34.16 28.41 2.56
N ARG A 268 34.30 29.25 1.52
CA ARG A 268 33.35 29.37 0.41
C ARG A 268 33.15 28.02 -0.29
N LYS A 269 34.23 27.49 -0.87
CA LYS A 269 34.21 26.21 -1.60
C LYS A 269 33.95 25.02 -0.69
N MET A 270 34.52 25.04 0.52
CA MET A 270 34.36 23.94 1.48
C MET A 270 32.92 23.79 1.95
N MET A 271 32.24 24.91 2.23
CA MET A 271 30.84 24.86 2.66
C MET A 271 29.90 24.50 1.51
N GLU A 272 30.10 25.09 0.32
CA GLU A 272 29.38 24.73 -0.90
C GLU A 272 29.44 23.22 -1.16
N TYR A 273 30.66 22.66 -1.18
CA TYR A 273 30.87 21.24 -1.38
C TYR A 273 30.19 20.38 -0.31
N LYS A 274 30.33 20.74 0.98
CA LYS A 274 29.71 20.01 2.10
C LYS A 274 28.18 19.97 1.95
N LEU A 275 27.55 21.11 1.67
CA LEU A 275 26.11 21.21 1.52
C LEU A 275 25.62 20.42 0.30
N GLN A 276 26.29 20.59 -0.84
CA GLN A 276 25.92 19.91 -2.09
C GLN A 276 26.03 18.39 -1.96
N VAL A 277 27.14 17.87 -1.42
CA VAL A 277 27.33 16.42 -1.24
C VAL A 277 26.28 15.86 -0.28
N HIS A 278 25.99 16.57 0.81
CA HIS A 278 24.99 16.12 1.78
C HIS A 278 23.60 16.08 1.14
N ARG A 279 23.20 17.15 0.43
CA ARG A 279 21.89 17.22 -0.25
C ARG A 279 21.74 16.10 -1.28
N SER A 280 22.71 15.94 -2.19
CA SER A 280 22.66 14.90 -3.22
C SER A 280 22.63 13.50 -2.63
N THR A 281 23.28 13.27 -1.48
CA THR A 281 23.21 12.00 -0.76
C THR A 281 21.80 11.73 -0.23
N LEU A 282 21.13 12.73 0.34
CA LEU A 282 19.76 12.59 0.85
C LEU A 282 18.74 12.45 -0.29
N GLU A 283 18.88 13.22 -1.37
CA GLU A 283 18.04 13.11 -2.58
C GLU A 283 18.11 11.69 -3.17
N ALA A 284 19.32 11.11 -3.28
CA ALA A 284 19.49 9.74 -3.76
C ALA A 284 18.82 8.70 -2.85
N LYS A 285 18.83 8.91 -1.52
CA LYS A 285 18.10 8.06 -0.57
C LYS A 285 16.59 8.20 -0.73
N GLN A 286 16.10 9.43 -0.82
CA GLN A 286 14.67 9.73 -1.00
C GLN A 286 14.13 9.11 -2.30
N PHE A 287 14.86 9.25 -3.40
CA PHE A 287 14.50 8.67 -4.70
C PHE A 287 14.34 7.14 -4.65
N LYS A 288 15.24 6.45 -3.96
CA LYS A 288 15.15 4.99 -3.74
C LYS A 288 13.90 4.60 -2.96
N LEU A 289 13.57 5.36 -1.92
CA LEU A 289 12.36 5.12 -1.13
C LEU A 289 11.07 5.40 -1.92
N GLN A 290 11.03 6.48 -2.70
CA GLN A 290 9.91 6.82 -3.58
C GLN A 290 9.70 5.74 -4.66
N SER A 291 10.78 5.23 -5.25
CA SER A 291 10.69 4.12 -6.22
C SER A 291 10.06 2.87 -5.59
N ARG A 292 10.47 2.53 -4.36
CA ARG A 292 9.88 1.41 -3.61
C ARG A 292 8.42 1.67 -3.23
N GLN A 293 8.09 2.90 -2.83
CA GLN A 293 6.72 3.32 -2.51
C GLN A 293 5.81 3.17 -3.74
N GLN A 294 6.25 3.58 -4.92
CA GLN A 294 5.49 3.42 -6.17
C GLN A 294 5.27 1.94 -6.51
N GLN A 295 6.28 1.08 -6.34
CA GLN A 295 6.10 -0.36 -6.57
C GLN A 295 5.09 -1.00 -5.60
N LEU A 296 5.12 -0.62 -4.32
CA LEU A 296 4.17 -1.12 -3.33
C LEU A 296 2.75 -0.59 -3.57
N SER A 297 2.58 0.66 -4.02
CA SER A 297 1.26 1.20 -4.33
C SER A 297 0.60 0.47 -5.51
N LEU A 298 1.38 0.06 -6.51
CA LEU A 298 0.91 -0.81 -7.59
C LEU A 298 0.47 -2.19 -7.07
N LYS A 299 1.20 -2.77 -6.11
CA LYS A 299 0.79 -4.04 -5.45
C LYS A 299 -0.50 -3.89 -4.66
N VAL A 300 -0.71 -2.77 -3.95
CA VAL A 300 -1.98 -2.51 -3.25
C VAL A 300 -3.15 -2.47 -4.24
N ARG A 301 -3.02 -1.69 -5.33
CA ARG A 301 -4.05 -1.64 -6.39
C ARG A 301 -4.32 -3.00 -7.02
N HIS A 302 -3.26 -3.81 -7.17
CA HIS A 302 -3.39 -5.18 -7.65
C HIS A 302 -4.27 -6.02 -6.72
N TYR A 303 -4.02 -5.99 -5.41
CA TYR A 303 -4.83 -6.72 -4.43
C TYR A 303 -6.27 -6.17 -4.34
N ASP A 304 -6.45 -4.85 -4.47
CA ASP A 304 -7.79 -4.26 -4.58
C ASP A 304 -8.58 -4.87 -5.75
N LYS A 305 -7.94 -5.03 -6.92
CA LYS A 305 -8.61 -5.62 -8.07
C LYS A 305 -8.94 -7.10 -7.88
N VAL A 306 -8.08 -7.85 -7.18
CA VAL A 306 -8.36 -9.25 -6.83
C VAL A 306 -9.60 -9.33 -5.93
N LEU A 307 -9.68 -8.48 -4.90
CA LEU A 307 -10.79 -8.43 -3.96
C LEU A 307 -12.10 -7.97 -4.63
N GLU A 308 -12.03 -6.99 -5.52
CA GLU A 308 -13.18 -6.49 -6.31
C GLU A 308 -13.77 -7.62 -7.16
N ILE A 309 -12.95 -8.40 -7.86
CA ILE A 309 -13.42 -9.53 -8.69
C ILE A 309 -14.09 -10.60 -7.83
N ILE A 310 -13.54 -10.88 -6.64
CA ILE A 310 -14.16 -11.82 -5.69
C ILE A 310 -15.54 -11.30 -5.26
N ALA A 311 -15.65 -10.01 -4.92
CA ALA A 311 -16.91 -9.40 -4.49
C ALA A 311 -17.98 -9.37 -5.60
N VAL A 312 -17.62 -9.01 -6.83
CA VAL A 312 -18.54 -9.04 -7.98
C VAL A 312 -19.06 -10.46 -8.24
N ALA A 313 -18.19 -11.46 -8.12
CA ALA A 313 -18.56 -12.85 -8.33
C ALA A 313 -19.43 -13.42 -7.20
N ALA A 314 -19.47 -12.78 -6.02
CA ALA A 314 -20.44 -13.06 -4.97
C ALA A 314 -21.79 -12.41 -5.30
N ALA A 315 -21.81 -11.11 -5.63
CA ALA A 315 -23.03 -10.36 -5.92
C ALA A 315 -23.81 -10.89 -7.15
N ALA A 316 -23.12 -11.32 -8.21
CA ALA A 316 -23.75 -11.91 -9.39
C ALA A 316 -24.52 -13.20 -9.07
N LYS A 317 -24.12 -13.91 -8.00
CA LYS A 317 -24.76 -15.13 -7.55
C LYS A 317 -26.02 -14.83 -6.73
N ASP A 318 -25.99 -13.82 -5.88
CA ASP A 318 -27.16 -13.38 -5.11
C ASP A 318 -28.27 -12.88 -6.04
N ALA A 319 -27.91 -12.18 -7.12
CA ALA A 319 -28.85 -11.74 -8.15
C ALA A 319 -29.42 -12.90 -8.99
N GLY A 320 -28.60 -13.90 -9.33
CA GLY A 320 -29.05 -15.10 -10.05
C GLY A 320 -29.94 -16.01 -9.21
N ALA A 321 -29.69 -16.11 -7.90
CA ALA A 321 -30.55 -16.83 -6.97
C ALA A 321 -31.92 -16.14 -6.81
N ALA A 322 -31.96 -14.80 -6.76
CA ALA A 322 -33.20 -14.04 -6.66
C ALA A 322 -34.08 -14.13 -7.92
N GLN A 323 -33.48 -14.25 -9.11
CA GLN A 323 -34.19 -14.39 -10.39
C GLN A 323 -34.69 -15.82 -10.66
N ALA A 324 -34.11 -16.84 -10.03
CA ALA A 324 -34.59 -18.23 -10.13
C ALA A 324 -35.74 -18.52 -9.15
N SER A 325 -35.97 -17.64 -8.18
CA SER A 325 -37.03 -17.73 -7.15
C SER A 325 -38.25 -16.83 -7.41
N SER A 326 -38.32 -16.18 -8.58
CA SER A 326 -39.42 -15.30 -9.01
C SER A 326 -40.05 -15.78 -10.30
#